data_AF-A0A3C1F2L7-F1
#
_entry.id   AF-A0A3C1F2L7-F1
#
_cell.length_a   1.000
_cell.length_b   1.000
_cell.length_c   1.000
_cell.angle_alpha   90.00
_cell.angle_beta   90.00
_cell.angle_gamma   90.00
#
_symmetry.space_group_name_H-M   'P 1'
#
loop_
_entity.id
_entity.type
_entity.pdbx_description
1 polymer ?
#
loop_
_entity_poly.entity_id
_entity_poly.type
_entity_poly.pdbx_seq_one_letter_code
_entity_poly.pdbx_strand_id
1 'polypeptide(L)'
;MAIPFDSKAEGSASAGTGLTIAFTAPSGENRVVLAYLGTEGRPVSCTATYGGLAMTEFVHIQSGTGASDAQLWGFYLVNPPVGANNLVFTLNTAAQKTGSILCYTGVDVLNPIGTPVTATQSSGTTPSVAVTSQADWLIVDALTVNNQTMTVGAGQTQRVNLKPGWWTIANSEEAGAGTVTMSWTLGGTAQACLVSVPLIPARLEQGRAISYFFDVWDPEQRVLDEWGARVEPWDVLPDRWMAVMGWLLPTSRTYDTFVEDPRLIYIEASEYDDASGQLAITASRGELSGVILARASQGSNV
;
A
#
# COMPACT_ATOMS: atom_id res chain seq x y z
N MET A 1 -6.39 -5.21 -8.52
CA MET A 1 -7.10 -3.91 -8.62
C MET A 1 -6.05 -2.87 -9.01
N ALA A 2 -6.32 -1.96 -9.93
CA ALA A 2 -5.31 -0.96 -10.33
C ALA A 2 -5.09 0.06 -9.20
N ILE A 3 -3.83 0.36 -8.89
CA ILE A 3 -3.42 1.36 -7.90
C ILE A 3 -3.68 2.76 -8.47
N PRO A 4 -4.57 3.57 -7.89
CA PRO A 4 -4.83 4.92 -8.37
C PRO A 4 -3.73 5.90 -7.95
N PHE A 5 -3.35 6.76 -8.88
CA PHE A 5 -2.60 7.98 -8.58
C PHE A 5 -3.56 9.06 -8.08
N ASP A 6 -3.30 9.63 -6.90
CA ASP A 6 -4.20 10.63 -6.33
C ASP A 6 -3.67 12.06 -6.50
N SER A 7 -2.41 12.30 -6.15
CA SER A 7 -1.86 13.66 -6.11
C SER A 7 -0.34 13.69 -6.09
N LYS A 8 0.22 14.87 -6.38
CA LYS A 8 1.67 15.13 -6.34
C LYS A 8 1.97 16.55 -5.87
N ALA A 9 3.19 16.76 -5.42
CA ALA A 9 3.81 18.07 -5.33
C ALA A 9 5.32 17.96 -5.57
N GLU A 10 5.96 19.10 -5.86
CA GLU A 10 7.39 19.18 -6.18
C GLU A 10 7.96 20.51 -5.68
N GLY A 11 9.27 20.54 -5.44
CA GLY A 11 9.95 21.74 -4.96
C GLY A 11 11.45 21.69 -5.15
N SER A 12 12.11 22.83 -4.96
CA SER A 12 13.56 22.96 -5.10
C SER A 12 14.13 24.03 -4.17
N ALA A 13 15.42 23.96 -3.83
CA ALA A 13 16.07 24.94 -2.96
C ALA A 13 17.56 25.14 -3.27
N SER A 14 17.91 26.34 -3.79
CA SER A 14 19.24 26.70 -4.38
C SER A 14 20.46 26.42 -3.49
N ALA A 15 20.24 26.35 -2.18
CA ALA A 15 21.25 26.07 -1.18
C ALA A 15 20.59 25.56 0.12
N GLY A 16 21.40 25.36 1.15
CA GLY A 16 20.95 25.01 2.51
C GLY A 16 20.68 23.52 2.70
N THR A 17 20.34 23.15 3.94
CA THR A 17 20.16 21.76 4.38
C THR A 17 18.73 21.25 4.27
N GLY A 18 17.73 22.13 4.24
CA GLY A 18 16.31 21.76 4.24
C GLY A 18 15.61 21.99 2.90
N LEU A 19 14.67 21.10 2.54
CA LEU A 19 13.66 21.33 1.49
C LEU A 19 12.28 21.01 2.07
N THR A 20 11.39 22.00 2.06
CA THR A 20 9.99 21.84 2.49
C THR A 20 9.07 21.95 1.28
N ILE A 21 8.19 20.97 1.13
CA ILE A 21 7.17 20.91 0.06
C ILE A 21 5.81 20.82 0.74
N ALA A 22 4.95 21.83 0.52
CA ALA A 22 3.57 21.79 0.96
C ALA A 22 2.79 20.75 0.13
N PHE A 23 2.05 19.88 0.80
CA PHE A 23 1.32 18.80 0.15
C PHE A 23 0.01 18.49 0.89
N THR A 24 -1.05 18.25 0.12
CA THR A 24 -2.35 17.89 0.66
C THR A 24 -2.63 16.44 0.31
N ALA A 25 -2.43 15.53 1.27
CA ALA A 25 -2.78 14.14 1.06
C ALA A 25 -4.31 13.98 1.00
N PRO A 26 -4.87 13.35 -0.03
CA PRO A 26 -6.30 13.14 -0.17
C PRO A 26 -6.81 12.12 0.85
N SER A 27 -8.12 12.14 1.10
CA SER A 27 -8.80 11.06 1.81
C SER A 27 -8.79 9.77 0.98
N GLY A 28 -8.92 8.63 1.64
CA GLY A 28 -8.90 7.30 1.00
C GLY A 28 -8.46 6.21 1.98
N GLU A 29 -8.51 4.96 1.56
CA GLU A 29 -7.94 3.85 2.32
C GLU A 29 -6.61 3.41 1.70
N ASN A 30 -5.77 2.73 2.49
CA ASN A 30 -4.58 2.07 1.98
C ASN A 30 -3.64 3.03 1.22
N ARG A 31 -3.31 4.14 1.87
CA ARG A 31 -2.53 5.23 1.29
C ARG A 31 -1.04 5.00 1.46
N VAL A 32 -0.28 5.33 0.43
CA VAL A 32 1.18 5.44 0.48
C VAL A 32 1.61 6.72 -0.19
N VAL A 33 2.51 7.45 0.47
CA VAL A 33 3.27 8.52 -0.19
C VAL A 33 4.67 8.03 -0.50
N LEU A 34 5.13 8.30 -1.72
CA LEU A 34 6.52 8.18 -2.14
C LEU A 34 7.11 9.58 -2.19
N ALA A 35 8.28 9.77 -1.60
CA ALA A 35 9.01 11.02 -1.62
C ALA A 35 10.41 10.80 -2.18
N TYR A 36 10.81 11.62 -3.13
CA TYR A 36 12.12 11.53 -3.77
C TYR A 36 12.88 12.84 -3.62
N LEU A 37 14.20 12.74 -3.46
CA LEU A 37 15.10 13.89 -3.41
C LEU A 37 16.28 13.64 -4.36
N GLY A 38 16.49 14.55 -5.29
CA GLY A 38 17.68 14.63 -6.13
C GLY A 38 18.62 15.73 -5.62
N THR A 39 19.92 15.44 -5.50
CA THR A 39 20.93 16.45 -5.15
C THR A 39 22.23 16.28 -5.94
N GLU A 40 23.08 17.29 -5.91
CA GLU A 40 24.52 17.10 -6.16
C GLU A 40 25.21 16.49 -4.95
N GLY A 41 26.23 15.67 -5.21
CA GLY A 41 27.58 15.87 -4.68
C GLY A 41 27.82 15.59 -3.19
N ARG A 42 28.85 14.76 -2.94
CA ARG A 42 29.34 14.26 -1.62
C ARG A 42 28.32 13.46 -0.80
N PRO A 43 28.77 12.43 -0.04
CA PRO A 43 27.89 11.68 0.83
C PRO A 43 27.25 12.63 1.83
N VAL A 44 25.96 12.87 1.64
CA VAL A 44 25.09 13.60 2.54
C VAL A 44 24.10 12.59 3.10
N SER A 45 23.89 12.62 4.40
CA SER A 45 22.78 11.87 4.97
C SER A 45 21.51 12.67 4.74
N CYS A 46 20.44 12.01 4.33
CA CYS A 46 19.13 12.59 4.16
C CYS A 46 18.13 11.93 5.10
N THR A 47 17.25 12.71 5.70
CA THR A 47 16.05 12.22 6.39
C THR A 47 14.83 12.92 5.85
N ALA A 48 13.69 12.24 5.81
CA ALA A 48 12.42 12.81 5.38
C ALA A 48 11.35 12.67 6.47
N THR A 49 10.51 13.70 6.61
CA THR A 49 9.30 13.66 7.43
C THR A 49 8.09 14.17 6.66
N TYR A 50 6.91 13.64 6.94
CA TYR A 50 5.64 14.15 6.41
C TYR A 50 4.64 14.36 7.54
N GLY A 51 4.14 15.60 7.68
CA GLY A 51 3.26 15.96 8.81
C GLY A 51 3.93 15.73 10.19
N GLY A 52 5.26 15.79 10.23
CA GLY A 52 6.07 15.49 11.43
C GLY A 52 6.35 14.01 11.69
N LEU A 53 5.78 13.08 10.91
CA LEU A 53 6.09 11.66 11.01
C LEU A 53 7.34 11.32 10.19
N ALA A 54 8.24 10.52 10.75
CA ALA A 54 9.41 10.03 10.03
C ALA A 54 9.01 9.09 8.89
N MET A 55 9.64 9.26 7.73
CA MET A 55 9.47 8.37 6.58
C MET A 55 10.58 7.30 6.56
N THR A 56 10.27 6.15 5.95
CA THR A 56 11.23 5.06 5.79
C THR A 56 12.01 5.25 4.49
N GLU A 57 13.34 5.29 4.56
CA GLU A 57 14.20 5.24 3.37
C GLU A 57 14.14 3.83 2.77
N PHE A 58 13.92 3.74 1.46
CA PHE A 58 13.96 2.46 0.74
C PHE A 58 15.11 2.37 -0.26
N VAL A 59 15.74 3.49 -0.61
CA VAL A 59 16.86 3.52 -1.54
C VAL A 59 17.66 4.82 -1.44
N HIS A 60 18.97 4.69 -1.62
CA HIS A 60 19.90 5.77 -1.92
C HIS A 60 20.88 5.28 -2.99
N ILE A 61 21.06 6.09 -4.03
CA ILE A 61 22.08 5.85 -5.07
C ILE A 61 22.82 7.13 -5.43
N GLN A 62 24.03 6.96 -5.95
CA GLN A 62 24.87 8.05 -6.44
C GLN A 62 25.63 7.65 -7.71
N SER A 63 25.82 8.59 -8.65
CA SER A 63 26.50 8.33 -9.93
C SER A 63 28.02 8.20 -9.82
N GLY A 64 28.59 8.54 -8.65
CA GLY A 64 30.03 8.53 -8.40
C GLY A 64 30.36 8.97 -6.96
N THR A 65 31.57 9.49 -6.74
CA THR A 65 32.07 9.94 -5.41
C THR A 65 32.52 11.41 -5.37
N GLY A 66 32.42 12.11 -6.49
CA GLY A 66 32.76 13.51 -6.68
C GLY A 66 31.70 14.49 -6.17
N ALA A 67 32.08 15.76 -6.13
CA ALA A 67 31.24 16.85 -5.64
C ALA A 67 30.12 17.27 -6.62
N SER A 68 30.12 16.73 -7.85
CA SER A 68 29.14 17.04 -8.89
C SER A 68 28.25 15.85 -9.26
N ASP A 69 28.43 14.71 -8.58
CA ASP A 69 27.69 13.48 -8.92
C ASP A 69 26.23 13.59 -8.52
N ALA A 70 25.36 13.00 -9.33
CA ALA A 70 23.93 12.90 -9.05
C ALA A 70 23.72 11.99 -7.84
N GLN A 71 22.83 12.39 -6.93
CA GLN A 71 22.36 11.54 -5.83
C GLN A 71 20.85 11.53 -5.78
N LEU A 72 20.28 10.36 -5.55
CA LEU A 72 18.84 10.15 -5.47
C LEU A 72 18.49 9.34 -4.23
N TRP A 73 17.61 9.89 -3.40
CA TRP A 73 16.98 9.19 -2.28
C TRP A 73 15.51 8.92 -2.58
N GLY A 74 15.02 7.79 -2.11
CA GLY A 74 13.61 7.43 -2.09
C GLY A 74 13.15 7.09 -0.67
N PHE A 75 12.05 7.68 -0.26
CA PHE A 75 11.38 7.45 1.02
C PHE A 75 9.92 7.10 0.81
N TYR A 76 9.33 6.37 1.75
CA TYR A 76 7.89 6.12 1.78
C TYR A 76 7.29 6.30 3.17
N LEU A 77 5.99 6.58 3.21
CA LEU A 77 5.18 6.54 4.43
C LEU A 77 3.84 5.89 4.11
N VAL A 78 3.50 4.86 4.88
CA VAL A 78 2.19 4.20 4.85
C VAL A 78 1.20 4.98 5.70
N ASN A 79 -0.06 5.02 5.27
CA ASN A 79 -1.14 5.74 5.93
C ASN A 79 -0.78 7.18 6.34
N PRO A 80 -0.26 8.02 5.42
CA PRO A 80 0.06 9.41 5.72
C PRO A 80 -1.18 10.17 6.27
N PRO A 81 -0.98 11.12 7.19
CA PRO A 81 -2.03 12.04 7.64
C PRO A 81 -2.68 12.76 6.45
N VAL A 82 -4.01 12.79 6.43
CA VAL A 82 -4.79 13.48 5.40
C VAL A 82 -4.76 15.00 5.59
N GLY A 83 -5.07 15.73 4.51
CA GLY A 83 -5.12 17.18 4.53
C GLY A 83 -3.75 17.84 4.36
N ALA A 84 -3.72 19.16 4.57
CA ALA A 84 -2.55 19.98 4.31
C ALA A 84 -1.46 19.74 5.35
N ASN A 85 -0.33 19.21 4.90
CA ASN A 85 0.87 18.95 5.68
C ASN A 85 2.10 19.34 4.88
N ASN A 86 3.28 19.21 5.50
CA ASN A 86 4.55 19.46 4.86
C ASN A 86 5.34 18.16 4.75
N LEU A 87 5.89 17.90 3.57
CA LEU A 87 7.07 17.06 3.41
C LEU A 87 8.31 17.89 3.70
N VAL A 88 9.21 17.40 4.54
CA VAL A 88 10.46 18.06 4.89
C VAL A 88 11.61 17.08 4.72
N PHE A 89 12.49 17.35 3.76
CA PHE A 89 13.80 16.73 3.66
C PHE A 89 14.83 17.52 4.44
N THR A 90 15.71 16.82 5.15
CA THR A 90 16.83 17.40 5.89
C THR A 90 18.13 16.69 5.53
N LEU A 91 19.10 17.46 5.05
CA LEU A 91 20.46 17.04 4.74
C LEU A 91 21.43 17.46 5.86
N ASN A 92 22.51 16.71 6.05
CA ASN A 92 23.59 17.12 6.97
C ASN A 92 24.52 18.20 6.39
N THR A 93 24.44 18.46 5.09
CA THR A 93 25.29 19.41 4.37
C THR A 93 24.42 20.24 3.42
N ALA A 94 24.79 21.51 3.22
CA ALA A 94 24.12 22.35 2.26
C ALA A 94 24.38 21.85 0.83
N ALA A 95 23.32 21.63 0.07
CA ALA A 95 23.41 21.16 -1.30
C ALA A 95 22.28 21.76 -2.15
N GLN A 96 22.55 21.75 -3.46
CA GLN A 96 21.52 21.97 -4.43
C GLN A 96 20.57 20.79 -4.51
N LYS A 97 19.26 21.04 -4.50
CA LYS A 97 18.26 19.96 -4.39
C LYS A 97 16.93 20.24 -5.05
N THR A 98 16.38 19.18 -5.60
CA THR A 98 15.00 19.06 -6.10
C THR A 98 14.33 17.88 -5.43
N GLY A 99 13.04 17.99 -5.15
CA GLY A 99 12.31 16.91 -4.53
C GLY A 99 10.88 16.83 -5.03
N SER A 100 10.27 15.68 -4.83
CA SER A 100 8.89 15.39 -5.19
C SER A 100 8.23 14.52 -4.15
N ILE A 101 6.90 14.58 -4.14
CA ILE A 101 6.02 13.68 -3.39
C ILE A 101 4.88 13.23 -4.31
N LEU A 102 4.56 11.94 -4.25
CA LEU A 102 3.49 11.29 -5.00
C LEU A 102 2.63 10.52 -3.98
N CYS A 103 1.30 10.60 -4.08
CA CYS A 103 0.38 9.84 -3.26
C CYS A 103 -0.42 8.86 -4.11
N TYR A 104 -0.55 7.65 -3.58
CA TYR A 104 -1.32 6.55 -4.13
C TYR A 104 -2.24 5.96 -3.08
N THR A 105 -3.41 5.48 -3.51
CA THR A 105 -4.37 4.74 -2.69
C THR A 105 -4.45 3.28 -3.13
N GLY A 106 -5.07 2.42 -2.31
CA GLY A 106 -5.21 1.01 -2.66
C GLY A 106 -3.88 0.26 -2.74
N VAL A 107 -2.89 0.63 -1.92
CA VAL A 107 -1.57 0.01 -1.81
C VAL A 107 -1.50 -0.85 -0.54
N ASP A 108 -0.84 -2.01 -0.59
CA ASP A 108 -0.64 -2.87 0.58
C ASP A 108 0.11 -2.10 1.68
N VAL A 109 -0.53 -1.84 2.82
CA VAL A 109 0.08 -1.03 3.89
C VAL A 109 1.08 -1.81 4.75
N LEU A 110 1.14 -3.14 4.63
CA LEU A 110 2.11 -3.99 5.31
C LEU A 110 3.36 -4.18 4.46
N ASN A 111 3.19 -4.35 3.14
CA ASN A 111 4.28 -4.53 2.18
C ASN A 111 4.07 -3.62 0.96
N PRO A 112 4.22 -2.29 1.11
CA PRO A 112 3.79 -1.33 0.09
C PRO A 112 4.67 -1.32 -1.16
N ILE A 113 5.93 -1.70 -1.02
CA ILE A 113 6.95 -1.60 -2.05
C ILE A 113 7.59 -2.96 -2.32
N GLY A 114 7.78 -3.26 -3.60
CA GLY A 114 8.62 -4.35 -4.07
C GLY A 114 10.10 -4.01 -4.02
N THR A 115 10.94 -4.86 -4.62
CA THR A 115 12.39 -4.61 -4.69
C THR A 115 12.70 -3.42 -5.61
N PRO A 116 13.35 -2.36 -5.13
CA PRO A 116 13.78 -1.25 -5.98
C PRO A 116 14.85 -1.71 -6.98
N VAL A 117 14.76 -1.22 -8.21
CA VAL A 117 15.76 -1.42 -9.26
C VAL A 117 16.37 -0.07 -9.61
N THR A 118 17.70 -0.03 -9.75
CA THR A 118 18.44 1.22 -9.89
C THR A 118 19.38 1.20 -11.07
N ALA A 119 19.55 2.35 -11.72
CA ALA A 119 20.60 2.57 -12.70
C ALA A 119 21.30 3.89 -12.43
N THR A 120 22.63 3.89 -12.59
CA THR A 120 23.45 5.10 -12.57
C THR A 120 24.12 5.25 -13.92
N GLN A 121 24.23 6.48 -14.38
CA GLN A 121 24.97 6.82 -15.59
C GLN A 121 26.01 7.88 -15.26
N SER A 122 27.26 7.63 -15.65
CA SER A 122 28.34 8.61 -15.55
C SER A 122 28.37 9.57 -16.74
N SER A 123 27.87 9.13 -17.89
CA SER A 123 27.75 9.94 -19.12
C SER A 123 26.80 9.30 -20.12
N GLY A 124 25.84 10.07 -20.65
CA GLY A 124 25.03 9.77 -21.84
C GLY A 124 23.58 10.23 -21.68
N THR A 125 22.67 9.65 -22.47
CA THR A 125 21.33 10.25 -22.70
C THR A 125 20.14 9.33 -22.45
N THR A 126 20.34 8.07 -22.08
CA THR A 126 19.26 7.05 -22.05
C THR A 126 19.31 6.18 -20.78
N PRO A 127 19.08 6.74 -19.58
CA PRO A 127 18.94 5.93 -18.38
C PRO A 127 17.71 5.01 -18.48
N SER A 128 17.88 3.74 -18.09
CA SER A 128 16.84 2.70 -18.19
C SER A 128 17.05 1.60 -17.16
N VAL A 129 15.95 1.03 -16.66
CA VAL A 129 15.93 -0.16 -15.79
C VAL A 129 14.81 -1.11 -16.21
N ALA A 130 15.03 -2.41 -16.00
CA ALA A 130 14.01 -3.44 -16.15
C ALA A 130 13.52 -3.89 -14.78
N VAL A 131 12.24 -3.69 -14.50
CA VAL A 131 11.61 -3.94 -13.20
C VAL A 131 10.76 -5.19 -13.29
N THR A 132 11.05 -6.20 -12.47
CA THR A 132 10.18 -7.36 -12.31
C THR A 132 8.94 -6.98 -11.50
N SER A 133 7.76 -7.32 -12.01
CA SER A 133 6.48 -6.98 -11.37
C SER A 133 5.35 -7.95 -11.76
N GLN A 134 4.11 -7.62 -11.39
CA GLN A 134 2.90 -8.37 -11.73
C GLN A 134 1.88 -7.45 -12.40
N ALA A 135 0.90 -8.03 -13.10
CA ALA A 135 -0.06 -7.29 -13.93
C ALA A 135 -0.97 -6.31 -13.16
N ASP A 136 -1.08 -6.46 -11.84
CA ASP A 136 -1.88 -5.62 -10.95
C ASP A 136 -1.04 -4.65 -10.10
N TRP A 137 0.28 -4.67 -10.25
CA TRP A 137 1.17 -3.72 -9.59
C TRP A 137 1.24 -2.41 -10.37
N LEU A 138 1.80 -1.37 -9.74
CA LEU A 138 2.14 -0.12 -10.41
C LEU A 138 3.63 0.14 -10.26
N ILE A 139 4.32 0.46 -11.34
CA ILE A 139 5.75 0.78 -11.29
C ILE A 139 5.87 2.29 -11.23
N VAL A 140 6.57 2.80 -10.21
CA VAL A 140 6.84 4.23 -10.06
C VAL A 140 8.34 4.44 -10.12
N ASP A 141 8.77 5.43 -10.88
CA ASP A 141 10.18 5.78 -10.98
C ASP A 141 10.49 7.22 -10.58
N ALA A 142 11.77 7.44 -10.33
CA ALA A 142 12.35 8.74 -10.09
C ALA A 142 13.70 8.83 -10.80
N LEU A 143 13.91 9.93 -11.50
CA LEU A 143 15.15 10.26 -12.18
C LEU A 143 15.67 11.60 -11.65
N THR A 144 16.96 11.68 -11.35
CA THR A 144 17.64 12.96 -11.17
C THR A 144 18.86 13.09 -12.06
N VAL A 145 19.07 14.31 -12.55
CA VAL A 145 20.07 14.64 -13.57
C VAL A 145 20.43 16.12 -13.48
N ASN A 146 21.64 16.50 -13.89
CA ASN A 146 22.07 17.89 -13.94
C ASN A 146 21.43 18.64 -15.13
N ASN A 147 20.47 19.51 -14.83
CA ASN A 147 19.85 20.52 -15.68
C ASN A 147 19.42 20.04 -17.08
N GLN A 148 19.00 18.79 -17.21
CA GLN A 148 18.53 18.26 -18.49
C GLN A 148 17.03 18.46 -18.66
N THR A 149 16.63 18.59 -19.93
CA THR A 149 15.26 18.27 -20.33
C THR A 149 15.13 16.75 -20.36
N MET A 150 14.01 16.20 -19.90
CA MET A 150 13.79 14.76 -19.83
C MET A 150 12.46 14.40 -20.48
N THR A 151 12.47 13.33 -21.26
CA THR A 151 11.29 12.77 -21.92
C THR A 151 11.10 11.34 -21.44
N VAL A 152 9.88 11.04 -21.01
CA VAL A 152 9.51 9.72 -20.50
C VAL A 152 9.52 8.68 -21.63
N GLY A 153 9.84 7.42 -21.29
CA GLY A 153 9.81 6.30 -22.23
C GLY A 153 8.39 5.92 -22.67
N ALA A 154 8.30 5.04 -23.69
CA ALA A 154 7.01 4.54 -24.16
C ALA A 154 6.30 3.72 -23.07
N GLY A 155 4.98 3.87 -22.95
CA GLY A 155 4.16 3.16 -21.95
C GLY A 155 4.03 3.88 -20.60
N GLN A 156 4.96 4.79 -20.30
CA GLN A 156 5.01 5.51 -19.03
C GLN A 156 4.18 6.80 -19.05
N THR A 157 3.60 7.13 -17.91
CA THR A 157 2.89 8.38 -17.65
C THR A 157 3.75 9.30 -16.79
N GLN A 158 4.18 10.44 -17.32
CA GLN A 158 4.94 11.44 -16.56
C GLN A 158 4.08 12.03 -15.43
N ARG A 159 4.61 12.01 -14.20
CA ARG A 159 4.01 12.66 -13.03
C ARG A 159 4.70 13.98 -12.72
N VAL A 160 6.03 14.00 -12.63
CA VAL A 160 6.86 15.16 -12.25
C VAL A 160 7.94 15.38 -13.29
N ASN A 161 8.28 16.63 -13.59
CA ASN A 161 9.43 17.01 -14.42
C ASN A 161 9.87 18.44 -14.07
N LEU A 162 10.52 18.58 -12.91
CA LEU A 162 10.91 19.87 -12.34
C LEU A 162 12.35 20.20 -12.70
N LYS A 163 12.52 21.26 -13.51
CA LYS A 163 13.81 21.80 -13.98
C LYS A 163 14.02 23.24 -13.51
N PRO A 164 14.55 23.47 -12.30
CA PRO A 164 14.75 24.80 -11.76
C PRO A 164 16.03 25.49 -12.29
N GLY A 165 16.79 24.85 -13.19
CA GLY A 165 17.98 25.39 -13.88
C GLY A 165 19.34 24.80 -13.46
N TRP A 166 19.35 23.77 -12.62
CA TRP A 166 20.55 23.26 -11.93
C TRP A 166 20.40 21.75 -11.71
N TRP A 167 19.73 21.26 -10.66
CA TRP A 167 19.36 19.84 -10.58
C TRP A 167 17.92 19.62 -11.00
N THR A 168 17.68 18.59 -11.80
CA THR A 168 16.34 18.23 -12.28
C THR A 168 15.87 16.96 -11.58
N ILE A 169 14.58 16.89 -11.25
CA ILE A 169 13.94 15.63 -10.82
C ILE A 169 12.73 15.34 -11.72
N ALA A 170 12.54 14.08 -12.06
CA ALA A 170 11.33 13.59 -12.69
C ALA A 170 10.82 12.33 -12.04
N ASN A 171 9.52 12.10 -12.23
CA ASN A 171 8.85 10.87 -11.86
C ASN A 171 7.88 10.47 -12.96
N SER A 172 7.72 9.17 -13.15
CA SER A 172 6.69 8.59 -13.99
C SER A 172 6.16 7.31 -13.37
N GLU A 173 5.10 6.79 -13.96
CA GLU A 173 4.57 5.48 -13.61
C GLU A 173 4.09 4.70 -14.82
N GLU A 174 4.06 3.37 -14.69
CA GLU A 174 3.55 2.46 -15.71
C GLU A 174 2.84 1.28 -15.04
N ALA A 175 1.80 0.74 -15.69
CA ALA A 175 1.12 -0.44 -15.21
C ALA A 175 2.08 -1.63 -15.14
N GLY A 176 1.99 -2.41 -14.08
CA GLY A 176 2.82 -3.59 -13.89
C GLY A 176 2.59 -4.65 -14.97
N ALA A 177 3.64 -5.42 -15.24
CA ALA A 177 3.65 -6.61 -16.09
C ALA A 177 4.74 -7.56 -15.57
N GLY A 178 4.94 -8.73 -16.18
CA GLY A 178 6.01 -9.65 -15.75
C GLY A 178 7.39 -8.96 -15.70
N THR A 179 7.67 -8.07 -16.64
CA THR A 179 8.78 -7.10 -16.57
C THR A 179 8.38 -5.82 -17.29
N VAL A 180 8.65 -4.67 -16.67
CA VAL A 180 8.36 -3.34 -17.20
C VAL A 180 9.68 -2.58 -17.35
N THR A 181 9.88 -1.89 -18.48
CA THR A 181 11.09 -1.09 -18.70
C THR A 181 10.80 0.38 -18.40
N MET A 182 11.33 0.90 -17.29
CA MET A 182 11.27 2.32 -16.97
C MET A 182 12.50 3.01 -17.57
N SER A 183 12.30 4.10 -18.30
CA SER A 183 13.37 4.73 -19.09
C SER A 183 13.07 6.17 -19.43
N TRP A 184 14.12 6.96 -19.60
CA TRP A 184 14.04 8.36 -19.98
C TRP A 184 15.03 8.69 -21.09
N THR A 185 14.69 9.71 -21.87
CA THR A 185 15.60 10.34 -22.82
C THR A 185 15.99 11.73 -22.32
N LEU A 186 17.29 11.99 -22.20
CA LEU A 186 17.85 13.28 -21.78
C LEU A 186 18.12 14.17 -23.00
N GLY A 187 17.93 15.48 -22.84
CA GLY A 187 18.24 16.48 -23.88
C GLY A 187 19.74 16.63 -24.21
N GLY A 188 20.61 16.06 -23.38
CA GLY A 188 22.06 16.08 -23.55
C GLY A 188 22.75 15.07 -22.64
N THR A 189 24.03 14.83 -22.90
CA THR A 189 24.88 13.92 -22.12
C THR A 189 25.02 14.42 -20.69
N ALA A 190 24.62 13.60 -19.71
CA ALA A 190 24.74 13.96 -18.31
C ALA A 190 24.97 12.75 -17.41
N GLN A 191 25.31 13.03 -16.15
CA GLN A 191 25.26 12.08 -15.06
C GLN A 191 23.82 11.96 -14.57
N ALA A 192 23.38 10.73 -14.31
CA ALA A 192 22.00 10.47 -13.91
C ALA A 192 21.90 9.35 -12.89
N CYS A 193 20.89 9.44 -12.04
CA CYS A 193 20.48 8.39 -11.11
C CYS A 193 18.99 8.10 -11.34
N LEU A 194 18.67 6.86 -11.69
CA LEU A 194 17.32 6.36 -11.89
C LEU A 194 17.01 5.29 -10.86
N VAL A 195 15.87 5.42 -10.20
CA VAL A 195 15.29 4.41 -9.31
C VAL A 195 13.91 4.09 -9.84
N SER A 196 13.55 2.82 -9.87
CA SER A 196 12.17 2.37 -10.05
C SER A 196 11.79 1.39 -8.96
N VAL A 197 10.55 1.49 -8.48
CA VAL A 197 10.02 0.63 -7.44
C VAL A 197 8.61 0.16 -7.82
N PRO A 198 8.28 -1.12 -7.64
CA PRO A 198 6.90 -1.57 -7.74
C PRO A 198 6.12 -1.20 -6.48
N LEU A 199 4.94 -0.62 -6.65
CA LEU A 199 3.90 -0.54 -5.63
C LEU A 199 3.02 -1.79 -5.71
N ILE A 200 2.81 -2.41 -4.55
CA ILE A 200 2.04 -3.63 -4.41
C ILE A 200 0.60 -3.24 -4.07
N PRO A 201 -0.41 -3.71 -4.83
CA PRO A 201 -1.79 -3.34 -4.58
C PRO A 201 -2.25 -3.90 -3.23
N ALA A 202 -3.09 -3.15 -2.54
CA ALA A 202 -3.78 -3.64 -1.36
C ALA A 202 -4.53 -4.90 -1.74
N ARG A 203 -4.29 -5.96 -0.98
CA ARG A 203 -5.15 -7.12 -1.05
C ARG A 203 -6.50 -6.63 -0.55
N LEU A 204 -7.53 -6.78 -1.38
CA LEU A 204 -8.89 -6.75 -0.86
C LEU A 204 -8.88 -7.84 0.20
N GLU A 205 -9.07 -7.48 1.46
CA GLU A 205 -9.60 -8.48 2.38
C GLU A 205 -10.90 -8.90 1.71
N GLN A 206 -10.91 -10.07 1.08
CA GLN A 206 -12.14 -10.76 0.80
C GLN A 206 -12.69 -11.11 2.17
N GLY A 207 -13.30 -10.13 2.82
CA GLY A 207 -14.14 -10.35 3.97
C GLY A 207 -15.09 -11.46 3.54
N ARG A 208 -15.06 -12.56 4.29
CA ARG A 208 -16.03 -13.63 4.14
C ARG A 208 -17.40 -12.96 4.30
N ALA A 209 -18.24 -12.97 3.26
CA ALA A 209 -19.55 -12.34 3.33
C ALA A 209 -20.37 -13.06 4.41
N ILE A 210 -20.55 -12.40 5.56
CA ILE A 210 -21.32 -12.94 6.69
C ILE A 210 -22.79 -12.86 6.30
N SER A 211 -23.43 -14.00 6.13
CA SER A 211 -24.85 -14.07 5.80
C SER A 211 -25.72 -14.16 7.04
N TYR A 212 -25.16 -14.64 8.15
CA TYR A 212 -25.92 -14.90 9.37
C TYR A 212 -25.20 -14.45 10.65
N PHE A 213 -25.97 -14.10 11.67
CA PHE A 213 -25.49 -13.76 13.00
C PHE A 213 -26.23 -14.59 14.04
N PHE A 214 -25.49 -15.09 15.03
CA PHE A 214 -26.04 -15.84 16.16
C PHE A 214 -25.45 -15.31 17.45
N ASP A 215 -26.28 -14.76 18.34
CA ASP A 215 -25.86 -14.36 19.68
C ASP A 215 -26.14 -15.50 20.65
N VAL A 216 -25.07 -16.03 21.24
CA VAL A 216 -25.13 -17.10 22.25
C VAL A 216 -25.88 -16.70 23.52
N TRP A 217 -26.07 -15.40 23.79
CA TRP A 217 -26.86 -14.91 24.92
C TRP A 217 -28.30 -14.61 24.56
N ASP A 218 -28.70 -14.71 23.30
CA ASP A 218 -30.10 -14.55 22.91
C ASP A 218 -30.92 -15.70 23.51
N PRO A 219 -31.84 -15.44 24.45
CA PRO A 219 -32.64 -16.49 25.08
C PRO A 219 -33.55 -17.20 24.08
N GLU A 220 -33.87 -16.55 22.95
CA GLU A 220 -34.67 -17.13 21.87
C GLU A 220 -33.81 -17.89 20.85
N GLN A 221 -32.48 -17.89 20.99
CA GLN A 221 -31.53 -18.55 20.10
C GLN A 221 -31.76 -18.24 18.60
N ARG A 222 -32.07 -16.98 18.27
CA ARG A 222 -32.42 -16.60 16.90
C ARG A 222 -31.19 -16.51 16.03
N VAL A 223 -31.36 -16.87 14.75
CA VAL A 223 -30.44 -16.53 13.68
C VAL A 223 -30.93 -15.25 13.00
N LEU A 224 -30.04 -14.29 12.83
CA LEU A 224 -30.32 -13.02 12.16
C LEU A 224 -29.58 -12.93 10.82
N ASP A 225 -30.11 -12.21 9.85
CA ASP A 225 -29.43 -11.92 8.58
C ASP A 225 -28.53 -10.68 8.69
N GLU A 226 -27.93 -10.27 7.57
CA GLU A 226 -27.08 -9.09 7.45
C GLU A 226 -27.77 -7.76 7.77
N TRP A 227 -29.11 -7.73 7.78
CA TRP A 227 -29.91 -6.56 8.15
C TRP A 227 -30.46 -6.65 9.59
N GLY A 228 -30.11 -7.71 10.33
CA GLY A 228 -30.59 -7.97 11.68
C GLY A 228 -32.03 -8.47 11.73
N ALA A 229 -32.61 -8.87 10.60
CA ALA A 229 -33.92 -9.50 10.59
C ALA A 229 -33.80 -10.98 10.95
N ARG A 230 -34.83 -11.51 11.60
CA ARG A 230 -34.89 -12.93 11.96
C ARG A 230 -34.96 -13.78 10.70
N VAL A 231 -34.07 -14.76 10.61
CA VAL A 231 -34.08 -15.82 9.60
C VAL A 231 -34.80 -17.01 10.20
N GLU A 232 -35.77 -17.56 9.49
CA GLU A 232 -36.44 -18.76 9.96
C GLU A 232 -35.52 -19.99 9.84
N PRO A 233 -35.65 -20.98 10.73
CA PRO A 233 -34.77 -22.15 10.77
C PRO A 233 -34.55 -22.85 9.42
N TRP A 234 -35.61 -23.00 8.61
CA TRP A 234 -35.56 -23.63 7.30
C TRP A 234 -34.93 -22.76 6.19
N ASP A 235 -34.73 -21.47 6.44
CA ASP A 235 -34.12 -20.51 5.51
C ASP A 235 -32.61 -20.32 5.76
N VAL A 236 -32.05 -21.03 6.75
CA VAL A 236 -30.60 -21.07 7.00
C VAL A 236 -29.95 -22.02 6.00
N LEU A 237 -29.20 -21.47 5.06
CA LEU A 237 -28.58 -22.21 3.96
C LEU A 237 -27.14 -22.62 4.27
N PRO A 238 -26.68 -23.78 3.77
CA PRO A 238 -25.27 -24.15 3.78
C PRO A 238 -24.45 -23.29 2.83
N ASP A 239 -23.14 -23.46 2.87
CA ASP A 239 -22.14 -22.70 2.10
C ASP A 239 -22.14 -21.20 2.38
N ARG A 240 -22.49 -20.83 3.61
CA ARG A 240 -22.54 -19.45 4.09
C ARG A 240 -21.71 -19.28 5.36
N TRP A 241 -21.28 -18.04 5.60
CA TRP A 241 -20.59 -17.66 6.82
C TRP A 241 -21.58 -17.14 7.86
N MET A 242 -21.41 -17.58 9.10
CA MET A 242 -22.15 -17.08 10.27
C MET A 242 -21.18 -16.48 11.28
N ALA A 243 -21.54 -15.35 11.88
CA ALA A 243 -20.83 -14.75 13.00
C ALA A 243 -21.49 -15.12 14.33
N VAL A 244 -20.71 -15.70 15.23
CA VAL A 244 -21.10 -16.05 16.59
C VAL A 244 -20.70 -14.92 17.53
N MET A 245 -21.70 -14.28 18.12
CA MET A 245 -21.59 -13.10 18.97
C MET A 245 -21.85 -13.45 20.44
N GLY A 246 -21.51 -12.52 21.33
CA GLY A 246 -21.81 -12.61 22.77
C GLY A 246 -20.65 -13.08 23.64
N TRP A 247 -19.74 -13.92 23.15
CA TRP A 247 -18.58 -14.33 23.96
C TRP A 247 -17.40 -13.37 23.84
N LEU A 248 -16.63 -13.27 24.93
CA LEU A 248 -15.29 -12.67 24.93
C LEU A 248 -14.33 -13.61 24.19
N LEU A 249 -14.43 -13.63 22.86
CA LEU A 249 -13.51 -14.34 21.99
C LEU A 249 -12.24 -13.51 21.77
N PRO A 250 -11.09 -14.15 21.47
CA PRO A 250 -9.87 -13.44 21.11
C PRO A 250 -10.11 -12.51 19.91
N THR A 251 -9.37 -11.42 19.82
CA THR A 251 -9.38 -10.58 18.60
C THR A 251 -8.91 -11.38 17.40
N SER A 252 -9.41 -11.04 16.20
CA SER A 252 -9.00 -11.66 14.95
C SER A 252 -7.47 -11.62 14.77
N ARG A 253 -6.94 -12.65 14.11
CA ARG A 253 -5.54 -12.74 13.71
C ARG A 253 -5.44 -12.73 12.20
N THR A 254 -4.63 -11.82 11.68
CA THR A 254 -4.35 -11.74 10.25
C THR A 254 -3.11 -12.56 9.93
N TYR A 255 -3.22 -13.53 9.03
CA TYR A 255 -2.09 -14.27 8.45
C TYR A 255 -1.86 -13.83 7.00
N ASP A 256 -0.72 -14.23 6.44
CA ASP A 256 -0.30 -13.88 5.08
C ASP A 256 -1.30 -14.29 3.98
N THR A 257 -2.18 -15.25 4.26
CA THR A 257 -3.12 -15.82 3.28
C THR A 257 -4.59 -15.80 3.70
N PHE A 258 -4.91 -15.53 4.97
CA PHE A 258 -6.30 -15.45 5.45
C PHE A 258 -6.39 -14.70 6.78
N VAL A 259 -7.58 -14.18 7.09
CA VAL A 259 -7.92 -13.67 8.43
C VAL A 259 -8.62 -14.78 9.21
N GLU A 260 -8.04 -15.16 10.34
CA GLU A 260 -8.69 -16.03 11.32
C GLU A 260 -9.48 -15.14 12.28
N ASP A 261 -10.80 -15.12 12.12
CA ASP A 261 -11.70 -14.53 13.11
C ASP A 261 -12.36 -15.66 13.89
N PRO A 262 -12.03 -15.84 15.20
CA PRO A 262 -12.58 -16.92 16.00
C PRO A 262 -14.09 -16.80 16.24
N ARG A 263 -14.71 -15.70 15.83
CA ARG A 263 -16.17 -15.49 15.87
C ARG A 263 -16.86 -16.01 14.64
N LEU A 264 -16.17 -16.26 13.53
CA LEU A 264 -16.80 -16.75 12.31
C LEU A 264 -16.89 -18.28 12.34
N ILE A 265 -17.89 -18.82 11.64
CA ILE A 265 -18.03 -20.23 11.27
C ILE A 265 -18.50 -20.36 9.84
N TYR A 266 -18.06 -21.41 9.16
CA TYR A 266 -18.62 -21.84 7.88
C TYR A 266 -19.69 -22.90 8.10
N ILE A 267 -20.88 -22.70 7.54
CA ILE A 267 -21.97 -23.68 7.55
C ILE A 267 -21.72 -24.69 6.43
N GLU A 268 -21.30 -25.90 6.77
CA GLU A 268 -21.11 -27.01 5.83
C GLU A 268 -22.44 -27.68 5.48
N ALA A 269 -23.34 -27.80 6.46
CA ALA A 269 -24.68 -28.32 6.27
C ALA A 269 -25.65 -27.70 7.28
N SER A 270 -26.91 -27.56 6.89
CA SER A 270 -28.02 -27.22 7.76
C SER A 270 -29.16 -28.21 7.54
N GLU A 271 -29.71 -28.74 8.63
CA GLU A 271 -30.86 -29.66 8.62
C GLU A 271 -31.90 -29.17 9.60
N TYR A 272 -33.14 -29.00 9.14
CA TYR A 272 -34.27 -28.63 9.98
C TYR A 272 -35.16 -29.85 10.20
N ASP A 273 -35.47 -30.15 11.46
CA ASP A 273 -36.38 -31.22 11.84
C ASP A 273 -37.74 -30.64 12.23
N ASP A 274 -38.74 -30.83 11.35
CA ASP A 274 -40.13 -30.39 11.56
C ASP A 274 -40.75 -30.97 12.85
N ALA A 275 -40.32 -32.16 13.29
CA ALA A 275 -40.91 -32.84 14.45
C ALA A 275 -40.45 -32.24 15.77
N SER A 276 -39.19 -31.79 15.85
CA SER A 276 -38.62 -31.16 17.04
C SER A 276 -38.59 -29.63 16.96
N GLY A 277 -38.78 -29.05 15.77
CA GLY A 277 -38.63 -27.62 15.52
C GLY A 277 -37.19 -27.13 15.66
N GLN A 278 -36.21 -28.03 15.57
CA GLN A 278 -34.79 -27.73 15.79
C GLN A 278 -34.01 -27.61 14.48
N LEU A 279 -33.08 -26.66 14.44
CA LEU A 279 -32.09 -26.51 13.39
C LEU A 279 -30.76 -27.11 13.83
N ALA A 280 -30.27 -28.09 13.09
CA ALA A 280 -28.93 -28.63 13.24
C ALA A 280 -27.99 -27.96 12.21
N ILE A 281 -26.92 -27.32 12.70
CA ILE A 281 -25.87 -26.73 11.87
C ILE A 281 -24.61 -27.57 12.02
N THR A 282 -24.10 -28.07 10.90
CA THR A 282 -22.75 -28.64 10.81
C THR A 282 -21.80 -27.55 10.35
N ALA A 283 -20.80 -27.25 11.18
CA ALA A 283 -19.79 -26.24 10.89
C ALA A 283 -18.39 -26.86 10.77
N SER A 284 -17.49 -26.21 10.04
CA SER A 284 -16.13 -26.69 9.83
C SER A 284 -15.39 -26.86 11.16
N ARG A 285 -14.88 -28.08 11.42
CA ARG A 285 -14.35 -28.52 12.73
C ARG A 285 -13.02 -27.88 13.18
N GLY A 286 -12.61 -26.77 12.57
CA GLY A 286 -11.35 -26.07 12.88
C GLY A 286 -11.49 -24.82 13.75
N GLU A 287 -12.69 -24.24 13.85
CA GLU A 287 -12.89 -22.92 14.48
C GLU A 287 -13.55 -23.11 15.87
N LEU A 288 -13.00 -22.48 16.91
CA LEU A 288 -13.42 -22.58 18.33
C LEU A 288 -14.94 -22.37 18.52
N SER A 289 -15.50 -21.49 17.70
CA SER A 289 -16.93 -21.19 17.54
C SER A 289 -17.77 -22.42 17.14
N GLY A 290 -17.27 -23.33 16.30
CA GLY A 290 -17.96 -24.57 15.93
C GLY A 290 -18.09 -25.57 17.09
N VAL A 291 -17.08 -25.63 17.97
CA VAL A 291 -17.13 -26.44 19.20
C VAL A 291 -18.12 -25.83 20.21
N ILE A 292 -18.23 -24.51 20.24
CA ILE A 292 -19.16 -23.77 21.10
C ILE A 292 -20.61 -23.95 20.60
N LEU A 293 -20.86 -23.82 19.30
CA LEU A 293 -22.18 -24.02 18.70
C LEU A 293 -22.71 -25.43 18.97
N ALA A 294 -21.84 -26.45 18.80
CA ALA A 294 -22.18 -27.85 19.07
C ALA A 294 -22.49 -28.14 20.56
N ARG A 295 -21.99 -27.31 21.50
CA ARG A 295 -22.30 -27.43 22.93
C ARG A 295 -23.54 -26.62 23.31
N ALA A 296 -23.80 -25.49 22.67
CA ALA A 296 -25.00 -24.68 22.89
C ALA A 296 -26.26 -25.36 22.36
N SER A 297 -26.18 -26.08 21.24
CA SER A 297 -27.32 -26.79 20.63
C SER A 297 -27.71 -28.10 21.34
N GLN A 298 -26.88 -28.64 22.23
CA GLN A 298 -27.16 -29.91 22.93
C GLN A 298 -28.06 -29.78 24.17
N GLY A 299 -28.49 -28.59 24.54
CA GLY A 299 -29.40 -28.38 25.68
C GLY A 299 -28.75 -28.67 27.03
N SER A 300 -28.79 -27.68 27.92
CA SER A 300 -28.52 -27.89 29.34
C SER A 300 -29.61 -28.81 29.91
N ASN A 301 -29.32 -30.10 30.07
CA ASN A 301 -30.06 -30.93 31.01
C ASN A 301 -29.68 -30.50 32.44
N VAL A 302 -30.49 -29.63 33.02
CA VAL A 302 -30.73 -29.53 34.47
C VAL A 302 -32.22 -29.59 34.70
#